data_AF-A0A7S1QPH8-F1
#
_entry.id   AF-A0A7S1QPH8-F1
#
_cell.length_a   1.000
_cell.length_b   1.000
_cell.length_c   1.000
_cell.angle_alpha   90.00
_cell.angle_beta   90.00
_cell.angle_gamma   90.00
#
_symmetry.space_group_name_H-M   'P 1'
#
loop_
_entity.id
_entity.type
_entity.pdbx_description
1 polymer ?
#
loop_
_entity_poly.entity_id
_entity_poly.type
_entity_poly.pdbx_seq_one_letter_code
_entity_poly.pdbx_strand_id
1 'polypeptide(L)'
;PATASKPRESQRSQKQQGSISKFLDRIRTAKAQGPCSDMAEWKRRNGCPQEKRVFICCGGYPDFRDALLARGWFHNPDKDSRHFDLKWGMATNIDHENLQPNQVVNHFDRCRDLTTKVGLTLSLKNAAWHAGVDADFFYPRAFDLFDPLERANFVTDFKFSKAESILREFLRHLESGTA
;
A
#
# COMPACT_ATOMS: atom_id res chain seq x y z
N PRO A 1 10.22 -14.74 -49.52
CA PRO A 1 9.22 -14.28 -48.52
C PRO A 1 9.59 -12.87 -48.01
N ALA A 2 9.01 -11.85 -48.63
CA ALA A 2 9.24 -10.44 -48.28
C ALA A 2 8.44 -10.06 -47.03
N THR A 3 9.12 -9.58 -45.99
CA THR A 3 8.49 -9.05 -44.76
C THR A 3 8.02 -7.62 -45.00
N ALA A 4 6.70 -7.41 -45.00
CA ALA A 4 6.08 -6.11 -45.14
C ALA A 4 6.37 -5.21 -43.93
N SER A 5 7.12 -4.13 -44.16
CA SER A 5 7.34 -3.04 -43.22
C SER A 5 6.08 -2.17 -43.11
N LYS A 6 5.54 -2.00 -41.90
CA LYS A 6 4.36 -1.15 -41.66
C LYS A 6 4.64 0.31 -42.08
N PRO A 7 3.69 1.04 -42.69
CA PRO A 7 3.94 2.35 -43.27
C PRO A 7 4.25 3.40 -42.19
N ARG A 8 5.33 4.17 -42.37
CA ARG A 8 5.80 5.26 -41.48
C ARG A 8 4.72 6.30 -41.14
N GLU A 9 3.73 6.49 -42.02
CA GLU A 9 2.61 7.42 -41.80
C GLU A 9 1.69 6.97 -40.65
N SER A 10 1.39 5.67 -40.55
CA SER A 10 0.53 5.13 -39.49
C SER A 10 1.09 5.37 -38.08
N GLN A 11 2.42 5.30 -37.94
CA GLN A 11 3.12 5.56 -36.68
C GLN A 11 3.16 7.05 -36.33
N ARG A 12 3.25 7.94 -37.34
CA ARG A 12 3.18 9.39 -37.14
C ARG A 12 1.79 9.82 -36.68
N SER A 13 0.74 9.33 -37.35
CA SER A 13 -0.66 9.62 -36.99
C SER A 13 -1.02 9.12 -35.59
N GLN A 14 -0.57 7.92 -35.20
CA GLN A 14 -0.76 7.40 -33.85
C GLN A 14 -0.01 8.20 -32.77
N LYS A 15 1.24 8.61 -33.03
CA LYS A 15 2.00 9.50 -32.13
C LYS A 15 1.35 10.88 -32.00
N GLN A 16 0.82 11.43 -33.09
CA GLN A 16 0.13 12.72 -33.09
C GLN A 16 -1.19 12.65 -32.30
N GLN A 17 -1.98 11.59 -32.49
CA GLN A 17 -3.20 11.34 -31.70
C GLN A 17 -2.90 11.18 -30.21
N GLY A 18 -1.85 10.43 -29.84
CA GLY A 18 -1.42 10.31 -28.45
C GLY A 18 -0.92 11.63 -27.84
N SER A 19 -0.29 12.49 -28.63
CA SER A 19 0.16 13.83 -28.21
C SER A 19 -1.02 14.77 -27.96
N ILE A 20 -2.00 14.77 -28.87
CA ILE A 20 -3.22 15.58 -28.75
C ILE A 20 -4.05 15.14 -27.55
N SER A 21 -4.22 13.84 -27.32
CA SER A 21 -4.91 13.33 -26.13
C SER A 21 -4.25 13.82 -24.84
N LYS A 22 -2.93 13.70 -24.73
CA LYS A 22 -2.18 14.17 -23.55
C LYS A 22 -2.31 15.68 -23.33
N PHE A 23 -2.35 16.46 -24.42
CA PHE A 23 -2.54 17.90 -24.34
C PHE A 23 -3.95 18.27 -23.87
N LEU A 24 -4.98 17.61 -24.41
CA LEU A 24 -6.37 17.80 -24.00
C LEU A 24 -6.60 17.39 -22.54
N ASP A 25 -6.00 16.30 -22.10
CA ASP A 25 -6.02 15.87 -20.70
C ASP A 25 -5.38 16.93 -19.81
N ARG A 26 -4.24 17.49 -20.20
CA ARG A 26 -3.55 18.56 -19.45
C ARG A 26 -4.37 19.84 -19.35
N ILE A 27 -5.10 20.22 -20.41
CA ILE A 27 -6.03 21.36 -20.38
C ILE A 27 -7.23 21.08 -19.49
N ARG A 28 -7.80 19.86 -19.54
CA ARG A 28 -8.90 19.47 -18.64
C ARG A 28 -8.47 19.51 -17.18
N THR A 29 -7.30 18.97 -16.85
CA THR A 29 -6.72 19.04 -15.49
C THR A 29 -6.52 20.49 -15.05
N ALA A 30 -5.97 21.35 -15.91
CA ALA A 30 -5.77 22.77 -15.58
C ALA A 30 -7.10 23.51 -15.34
N LYS A 31 -8.16 23.17 -16.06
CA LYS A 31 -9.50 23.77 -15.90
C LYS A 31 -10.24 23.27 -14.65
N ALA A 32 -9.85 22.11 -14.12
CA ALA A 32 -10.40 21.53 -12.89
C ALA A 32 -9.82 22.16 -11.60
N GLN A 33 -8.74 22.95 -11.69
CA GLN A 33 -8.01 23.53 -10.55
C GLN A 33 -8.62 24.82 -9.95
N GLY A 34 -9.86 25.18 -10.29
CA GLY A 34 -10.58 26.20 -9.52
C GLY A 34 -11.01 25.65 -8.15
N PRO A 35 -11.16 26.48 -7.10
CA PRO A 35 -11.66 26.02 -5.79
C PRO A 35 -13.10 25.56 -5.96
N CYS A 36 -13.27 24.27 -6.25
CA CYS A 36 -14.54 23.57 -6.21
C CYS A 36 -14.51 22.82 -4.89
N SER A 37 -15.39 23.19 -3.97
CA SER A 37 -15.55 22.48 -2.70
C SER A 37 -16.56 21.34 -2.81
N ASP A 38 -17.41 21.37 -3.84
CA ASP A 38 -18.56 20.49 -3.99
C ASP A 38 -18.34 19.45 -5.11
N MET A 39 -18.58 18.19 -4.76
CA MET A 39 -18.48 17.05 -5.65
C MET A 39 -19.44 17.17 -6.84
N ALA A 40 -20.65 17.71 -6.65
CA ALA A 40 -21.64 17.84 -7.72
C ALA A 40 -21.20 18.88 -8.77
N GLU A 41 -20.64 20.00 -8.31
CA GLU A 41 -20.02 20.98 -9.21
C GLU A 41 -18.79 20.40 -9.92
N TRP A 42 -17.91 19.68 -9.22
CA TRP A 42 -16.75 19.04 -9.84
C TRP A 42 -17.20 18.07 -10.95
N LYS A 43 -18.23 17.26 -10.70
CA LYS A 43 -18.80 16.34 -11.69
C LYS A 43 -19.29 17.08 -12.93
N ARG A 44 -20.05 18.17 -12.75
CA ARG A 44 -20.54 19.04 -13.84
C ARG A 44 -19.40 19.62 -14.68
N ARG A 45 -18.34 20.12 -14.04
CA ARG A 45 -17.17 20.71 -14.73
C ARG A 45 -16.37 19.68 -15.53
N ASN A 46 -16.33 18.43 -15.07
CA ASN A 46 -15.56 17.35 -15.68
C ASN A 46 -16.38 16.45 -16.60
N GLY A 47 -17.66 16.77 -16.84
CA GLY A 47 -18.54 15.94 -17.68
C GLY A 47 -18.86 14.58 -17.08
N CYS A 48 -18.75 14.45 -15.76
CA CYS A 48 -19.19 13.27 -15.03
C CYS A 48 -20.70 13.38 -14.76
N PRO A 49 -21.50 12.36 -15.15
CA PRO A 49 -22.89 12.25 -14.72
C PRO A 49 -23.00 12.26 -13.19
N GLN A 50 -24.07 12.85 -12.65
CA GLN A 50 -24.22 13.09 -11.21
C GLN A 50 -24.39 11.79 -10.43
N GLU A 51 -25.05 10.81 -11.02
CA GLU A 51 -25.29 9.47 -10.48
C GLU A 51 -24.04 8.58 -10.43
N LYS A 52 -23.02 8.89 -11.24
CA LYS A 52 -21.81 8.08 -11.30
C LYS A 52 -20.92 8.32 -10.09
N ARG A 53 -20.36 7.23 -9.56
CA ARG A 53 -19.29 7.27 -8.58
C ARG A 53 -17.96 7.57 -9.25
N VAL A 54 -17.12 8.35 -8.57
CA VAL A 54 -15.84 8.83 -9.07
C VAL A 54 -14.73 8.10 -8.33
N PHE A 55 -13.74 7.61 -9.08
CA PHE A 55 -12.55 7.03 -8.49
C PHE A 55 -11.27 7.70 -8.98
N ILE A 56 -10.26 7.71 -8.12
CA ILE A 56 -8.89 8.07 -8.44
C ILE A 56 -8.02 6.82 -8.34
N CYS A 57 -7.19 6.58 -9.34
CA CYS A 57 -6.22 5.49 -9.36
C CYS A 57 -4.79 6.05 -9.46
N CYS A 58 -4.08 6.07 -8.33
CA CYS A 58 -2.69 6.47 -8.24
C CYS A 58 -1.77 5.26 -8.42
N GLY A 59 -0.98 5.23 -9.50
CA GLY A 59 0.04 4.19 -9.72
C GLY A 59 -0.23 3.32 -10.95
N GLY A 60 0.50 2.22 -11.06
CA GLY A 60 0.46 1.29 -12.19
C GLY A 60 -0.55 0.16 -12.02
N TYR A 61 -1.84 0.49 -11.81
CA TYR A 61 -2.91 -0.49 -11.60
C TYR A 61 -3.92 -0.50 -12.75
N PRO A 62 -3.54 -0.95 -13.96
CA PRO A 62 -4.44 -0.96 -15.11
C PRO A 62 -5.66 -1.84 -14.88
N ASP A 63 -5.49 -3.02 -14.28
CA ASP A 63 -6.58 -3.97 -14.02
C ASP A 63 -7.62 -3.39 -13.07
N PHE A 64 -7.19 -2.69 -12.02
CA PHE A 64 -8.08 -2.00 -11.08
C PHE A 64 -8.88 -0.89 -11.77
N ARG A 65 -8.19 -0.06 -12.56
CA ARG A 65 -8.82 1.02 -13.34
C ARG A 65 -9.87 0.45 -14.30
N ASP A 66 -9.49 -0.56 -15.08
CA ASP A 66 -10.34 -1.13 -16.12
C ASP A 66 -11.54 -1.87 -15.51
N ALA A 67 -11.33 -2.54 -14.37
CA ALA A 67 -12.39 -3.13 -13.57
C ALA A 67 -13.44 -2.10 -13.10
N LEU A 68 -13.02 -0.92 -12.63
CA LEU A 68 -13.94 0.13 -12.19
C LEU A 68 -14.65 0.82 -13.37
N LEU A 69 -13.93 1.06 -14.46
CA LEU A 69 -14.53 1.59 -15.70
C LEU A 69 -15.62 0.63 -16.24
N ALA A 70 -15.35 -0.68 -16.25
CA ALA A 70 -16.32 -1.70 -16.66
C ALA A 70 -17.56 -1.74 -15.74
N ARG A 71 -17.43 -1.33 -14.48
CA ARG A 71 -18.54 -1.17 -13.52
C ARG A 71 -19.28 0.16 -13.65
N GLY A 72 -18.92 0.99 -14.64
CA GLY A 72 -19.57 2.28 -14.91
C GLY A 72 -19.07 3.44 -14.05
N TRP A 73 -17.98 3.26 -13.30
CA TRP A 73 -17.39 4.34 -12.50
C TRP A 73 -16.69 5.37 -13.41
N PHE A 74 -16.63 6.61 -12.94
CA PHE A 74 -15.95 7.70 -13.62
C PHE A 74 -14.53 7.87 -13.08
N HIS A 75 -13.53 7.79 -13.96
CA HIS A 75 -12.14 7.97 -13.57
C HIS A 75 -11.79 9.47 -13.50
N ASN A 76 -11.36 9.92 -12.32
CA ASN A 76 -10.73 11.21 -12.14
C ASN A 76 -9.20 11.07 -12.36
N PRO A 77 -8.62 11.63 -13.43
CA PRO A 77 -7.18 11.50 -13.72
C PRO A 77 -6.30 12.36 -12.82
N ASP A 78 -6.88 13.33 -12.10
CA ASP A 78 -6.17 14.18 -11.15
C ASP A 78 -5.95 13.43 -9.83
N LYS A 79 -4.70 13.00 -9.62
CA LYS A 79 -4.28 12.17 -8.48
C LYS A 79 -4.29 12.91 -7.14
N ASP A 80 -4.17 14.23 -7.20
CA ASP A 80 -4.11 15.10 -6.02
C ASP A 80 -5.48 15.72 -5.71
N SER A 81 -6.49 15.39 -6.53
CA SER A 81 -7.86 15.85 -6.33
C SER A 81 -8.45 15.30 -5.03
N ARG A 82 -9.22 16.15 -4.35
CA ARG A 82 -10.06 15.76 -3.20
C ARG A 82 -11.44 15.24 -3.63
N HIS A 83 -11.72 15.22 -4.93
CA HIS A 83 -13.01 14.86 -5.51
C HIS A 83 -13.02 13.40 -5.96
N PHE A 84 -13.39 12.52 -5.04
CA PHE A 84 -13.51 11.08 -5.28
C PHE A 84 -14.48 10.46 -4.28
N ASP A 85 -15.11 9.37 -4.68
CA ASP A 85 -15.80 8.42 -3.80
C ASP A 85 -14.84 7.31 -3.37
N LEU A 86 -13.91 6.90 -4.25
CA LEU A 86 -12.88 5.89 -3.98
C LEU A 86 -11.50 6.35 -4.46
N LYS A 87 -10.49 6.33 -3.61
CA LYS A 87 -9.09 6.54 -4.02
C LYS A 87 -8.27 5.28 -3.76
N TRP A 88 -7.60 4.82 -4.80
CA TRP A 88 -6.71 3.67 -4.74
C TRP A 88 -5.29 4.08 -5.09
N GLY A 89 -4.32 3.72 -4.25
CA GLY A 89 -2.93 4.01 -4.51
C GLY A 89 -2.00 3.44 -3.46
N MET A 90 -0.78 3.97 -3.40
CA MET A 90 0.15 3.70 -2.32
C MET A 90 -0.29 4.47 -1.06
N ALA A 91 0.13 4.02 0.12
CA ALA A 91 -0.14 4.71 1.38
C ALA A 91 0.27 6.20 1.35
N THR A 92 1.36 6.54 0.64
CA THR A 92 1.84 7.92 0.47
C THR A 92 0.93 8.80 -0.41
N ASN A 93 -0.05 8.22 -1.10
CA ASN A 93 -1.01 8.96 -1.92
C ASN A 93 -2.32 9.27 -1.17
N ILE A 94 -2.46 8.76 0.05
CA ILE A 94 -3.66 8.90 0.86
C ILE A 94 -3.42 9.95 1.93
N ASP A 95 -4.21 11.02 1.88
CA ASP A 95 -4.25 12.05 2.91
C ASP A 95 -5.40 11.74 3.87
N HIS A 96 -5.08 11.02 4.94
CA HIS A 96 -6.06 10.61 5.95
C HIS A 96 -6.62 11.77 6.77
N GLU A 97 -5.91 12.90 6.88
CA GLU A 97 -6.34 14.05 7.68
C GLU A 97 -7.51 14.79 7.04
N ASN A 98 -7.60 14.73 5.71
CA ASN A 98 -8.55 15.52 4.92
C ASN A 98 -9.67 14.70 4.26
N LEU A 99 -9.80 13.41 4.61
CA LEU A 99 -10.86 12.54 4.10
C LEU A 99 -12.24 12.98 4.59
N GLN A 100 -13.21 12.99 3.68
CA GLN A 100 -14.61 13.18 4.03
C GLN A 100 -15.26 11.85 4.44
N PRO A 101 -16.31 11.85 5.28
CA PRO A 101 -16.95 10.62 5.79
C PRO A 101 -17.45 9.65 4.71
N ASN A 102 -17.80 10.17 3.53
CA ASN A 102 -18.30 9.39 2.40
C ASN A 102 -17.18 8.88 1.47
N GLN A 103 -15.91 9.18 1.75
CA GLN A 103 -14.77 8.81 0.92
C GLN A 103 -14.15 7.50 1.41
N VAL A 104 -13.84 6.64 0.44
CA VAL A 104 -13.22 5.34 0.70
C VAL A 104 -11.81 5.32 0.13
N VAL A 105 -10.90 4.71 0.89
CA VAL A 105 -9.49 4.54 0.52
C VAL A 105 -9.04 3.11 0.80
N ASN A 106 -8.00 2.65 0.10
CA ASN A 106 -7.50 1.27 0.19
C ASN A 106 -6.45 1.03 1.30
N HIS A 107 -6.14 2.05 2.09
CA HIS A 107 -5.19 1.98 3.19
C HIS A 107 -5.88 2.47 4.47
N PHE A 108 -5.61 1.80 5.60
CA PHE A 108 -5.93 2.36 6.90
C PHE A 108 -4.78 3.26 7.36
N ASP A 109 -5.10 4.29 8.14
CA ASP A 109 -4.08 5.15 8.72
C ASP A 109 -3.24 4.37 9.75
N ARG A 110 -1.99 4.80 9.95
CA ARG A 110 -1.07 4.31 11.00
C ARG A 110 -0.86 2.79 11.05
N CYS A 111 -0.97 2.07 9.93
CA CYS A 111 -0.68 0.63 9.88
C CYS A 111 0.78 0.22 10.19
N ARG A 112 1.68 1.16 10.52
CA ARG A 112 3.10 0.85 10.79
C ARG A 112 3.30 -0.05 12.00
N ASP A 113 2.36 -0.02 12.94
CA ASP A 113 2.37 -0.89 14.12
C ASP A 113 2.17 -2.37 13.77
N LEU A 114 1.64 -2.69 12.59
CA LEU A 114 1.48 -4.06 12.11
C LEU A 114 2.36 -4.39 10.91
N THR A 115 2.68 -3.40 10.08
CA THR A 115 3.38 -3.60 8.80
C THR A 115 4.90 -3.39 8.89
N THR A 116 5.42 -3.01 10.05
CA THR A 116 6.87 -2.94 10.31
C THR A 116 7.29 -4.02 11.30
N LYS A 117 8.53 -4.52 11.19
CA LYS A 117 9.03 -5.56 12.12
C LYS A 117 9.04 -5.08 13.57
N VAL A 118 9.48 -3.85 13.80
CA VAL A 118 9.52 -3.25 15.14
C VAL A 118 8.12 -3.03 15.68
N GLY A 119 7.22 -2.42 14.90
CA GLY A 119 5.83 -2.21 15.30
C GLY A 119 5.11 -3.51 15.63
N LEU A 120 5.26 -4.53 14.78
CA LEU A 120 4.61 -5.83 14.98
C LEU A 120 5.15 -6.52 16.25
N THR A 121 6.47 -6.49 16.45
CA THR A 121 7.11 -7.06 17.66
C THR A 121 6.58 -6.42 18.93
N LEU A 122 6.51 -5.08 18.97
CA LEU A 122 5.99 -4.35 20.14
C LEU A 122 4.50 -4.62 20.35
N SER A 123 3.71 -4.66 19.27
CA SER A 123 2.27 -4.96 19.33
C SER A 123 2.00 -6.36 19.86
N LEU A 124 2.75 -7.37 19.40
CA LEU A 124 2.58 -8.76 19.83
C LEU A 124 3.09 -9.00 21.25
N LYS A 125 4.18 -8.36 21.70
CA LYS A 125 4.62 -8.45 23.10
C LYS A 125 3.53 -8.01 24.09
N ASN A 126 2.71 -7.03 23.71
CA ASN A 126 1.57 -6.58 24.52
C ASN A 126 0.33 -7.48 24.37
N ALA A 127 0.33 -8.47 23.46
CA ALA A 127 -0.83 -9.32 23.19
C ALA A 127 -1.24 -10.18 24.41
N ALA A 128 -0.31 -10.52 25.29
CA ALA A 128 -0.61 -11.25 26.52
C ALA A 128 -1.65 -10.51 27.39
N TRP A 129 -1.59 -9.18 27.43
CA TRP A 129 -2.56 -8.36 28.16
C TRP A 129 -3.93 -8.29 27.49
N HIS A 130 -3.99 -8.47 26.17
CA HIS A 130 -5.21 -8.33 25.39
C HIS A 130 -5.94 -9.65 25.14
N ALA A 131 -5.19 -10.72 24.88
CA ALA A 131 -5.71 -12.02 24.45
C ALA A 131 -5.42 -13.15 25.44
N GLY A 132 -4.64 -12.90 26.51
CA GLY A 132 -4.25 -13.93 27.48
C GLY A 132 -3.31 -15.00 26.92
N VAL A 133 -2.75 -14.78 25.73
CA VAL A 133 -1.80 -15.69 25.08
C VAL A 133 -0.45 -14.99 24.97
N ASP A 134 0.60 -15.66 25.45
CA ASP A 134 1.97 -15.18 25.30
C ASP A 134 2.40 -15.20 23.83
N ALA A 135 3.06 -14.14 23.38
CA ALA A 135 3.59 -14.03 22.03
C ALA A 135 4.58 -15.16 21.70
N ASP A 136 5.32 -15.64 22.70
CA ASP A 136 6.36 -16.66 22.52
C ASP A 136 5.81 -18.00 22.01
N PHE A 137 4.50 -18.24 22.09
CA PHE A 137 3.86 -19.45 21.54
C PHE A 137 3.72 -19.44 20.01
N PHE A 138 3.65 -18.28 19.38
CA PHE A 138 3.32 -18.16 17.95
C PHE A 138 4.18 -17.15 17.18
N TYR A 139 4.96 -16.33 17.88
CA TYR A 139 5.84 -15.32 17.29
C TYR A 139 7.27 -15.55 17.77
N PRO A 140 8.26 -15.60 16.87
CA PRO A 140 9.66 -15.75 17.28
C PRO A 140 10.08 -14.59 18.20
N ARG A 141 10.80 -14.91 19.28
CA ARG A 141 11.43 -13.92 20.16
C ARG A 141 12.16 -12.88 19.32
N ALA A 142 11.82 -11.61 19.53
CA ALA A 142 12.40 -10.49 18.82
C ALA A 142 12.61 -9.31 19.78
N PHE A 143 13.63 -8.50 19.49
CA PHE A 143 14.07 -7.41 20.35
C PHE A 143 14.30 -6.14 19.53
N ASP A 144 13.91 -4.98 20.06
CA ASP A 144 14.29 -3.69 19.48
C ASP A 144 15.69 -3.28 19.95
N LEU A 145 16.69 -3.40 19.08
CA LEU A 145 18.08 -3.10 19.44
C LEU A 145 18.39 -1.60 19.54
N PHE A 146 17.49 -0.73 19.08
CA PHE A 146 17.59 0.71 19.32
C PHE A 146 17.31 1.04 20.79
N ASP A 147 16.41 0.30 21.43
CA ASP A 147 16.12 0.43 22.85
C ASP A 147 17.24 -0.21 23.70
N PRO A 148 17.88 0.52 24.63
CA PRO A 148 18.99 0.00 25.43
C PRO A 148 18.61 -1.17 26.34
N LEU A 149 17.38 -1.21 26.85
CA LEU A 149 16.91 -2.25 27.75
C LEU A 149 16.63 -3.55 26.96
N GLU A 150 15.93 -3.44 25.84
CA GLU A 150 15.70 -4.55 24.91
C GLU A 150 17.02 -5.11 24.37
N ARG A 151 18.01 -4.26 24.09
CA ARG A 151 19.35 -4.71 23.71
C ARG A 151 20.05 -5.50 24.82
N ALA A 152 19.93 -5.09 26.08
CA ALA A 152 20.48 -5.84 27.22
C ALA A 152 19.76 -7.19 27.41
N ASN A 153 18.43 -7.20 27.22
CA ASN A 153 17.63 -8.43 27.24
C ASN A 153 18.06 -9.39 26.13
N PHE A 154 18.27 -8.90 24.90
CA PHE A 154 18.79 -9.70 23.79
C PHE A 154 20.13 -10.35 24.12
N VAL A 155 21.09 -9.61 24.68
CA VAL A 155 22.40 -10.16 25.05
C VAL A 155 22.26 -11.29 26.08
N THR A 156 21.33 -11.13 27.02
CA THR A 156 21.05 -12.14 28.05
C THR A 156 20.39 -13.38 27.43
N ASP A 157 19.37 -13.18 26.61
CA ASP A 157 18.65 -14.25 25.89
C ASP A 157 19.56 -15.05 24.96
N PHE A 158 20.50 -14.38 24.27
CA PHE A 158 21.50 -15.01 23.44
C PHE A 158 22.43 -15.93 24.24
N LYS A 159 22.90 -15.48 25.42
CA LYS A 159 23.73 -16.30 26.31
C LYS A 159 22.98 -17.53 26.80
N PHE A 160 21.71 -17.38 27.20
CA PHE A 160 20.88 -18.50 27.61
C PHE A 160 20.65 -19.49 26.46
N SER A 161 20.33 -19.01 25.26
CA SER A 161 20.14 -19.84 24.08
C SER A 161 21.41 -20.65 23.76
N LYS A 162 22.61 -20.07 23.93
CA LYS A 162 23.88 -20.81 23.78
C LYS A 162 24.09 -21.85 24.87
N ALA A 163 23.83 -21.50 26.14
CA ALA A 163 23.95 -22.45 27.24
C ALA A 163 23.01 -23.66 27.06
N GLU A 164 21.76 -23.41 26.65
CA GLU A 164 20.77 -24.44 26.34
C GLU A 164 21.22 -25.32 25.17
N SER A 165 21.80 -24.73 24.12
CA SER A 165 22.35 -25.46 22.98
C SER A 165 23.43 -26.46 23.38
N ILE A 166 24.35 -26.06 24.27
CA ILE A 166 25.41 -26.94 24.82
C ILE A 166 24.79 -28.10 25.62
N LEU A 167 23.81 -27.79 26.49
CA LEU A 167 23.14 -28.83 27.28
C LEU A 167 22.41 -29.85 26.38
N ARG A 168 21.70 -29.37 25.36
CA ARG A 168 21.03 -30.24 24.38
C ARG A 168 22.00 -31.10 23.60
N GLU A 169 23.19 -30.59 23.29
CA GLU A 169 24.25 -31.36 22.64
C GLU A 169 24.80 -32.46 23.54
N PHE A 170 25.04 -32.16 24.82
CA PHE A 170 25.46 -33.16 25.79
C PHE A 170 24.42 -34.26 25.96
N LEU A 171 23.13 -33.92 26.07
CA LEU A 171 22.06 -34.91 26.17
C LEU A 171 21.98 -35.82 24.95
N ARG A 172 22.11 -35.26 23.74
CA ARG A 172 22.15 -36.06 22.51
C ARG A 172 23.33 -37.05 22.50
N HIS A 173 24.50 -36.66 23.00
CA HIS A 173 25.66 -37.55 23.10
C HIS A 173 25.44 -38.73 24.06
N LEU A 174 24.76 -38.48 25.19
CA LEU A 174 24.39 -39.54 26.13
C LEU A 174 23.37 -40.51 25.51
N GLU A 175 22.37 -39.98 24.81
CA GLU A 175 21.35 -40.76 24.12
C GLU A 175 21.90 -41.58 22.96
N SER A 176 22.96 -41.11 22.28
CA SER A 176 23.61 -41.84 21.17
C SER A 176 24.55 -42.98 21.60
N GLY A 177 24.68 -43.27 22.90
CA GLY A 177 25.38 -44.47 23.38
C GLY A 177 26.91 -44.43 23.28
N THR A 178 27.50 -43.25 23.21
CA THR A 178 28.97 -43.06 23.28
C THR A 178 29.40 -42.66 24.68
N ALA A 179 29.17 -43.53 25.66
CA ALA A 179 29.75 -43.47 27.00
C ALA A 179 30.26 -44.86 27.39
#